data_AF-A0A522F7P1-F1
#
_entry.id   AF-A0A522F7P1-F1
#
_cell.length_a   1.000
_cell.length_b   1.000
_cell.length_c   1.000
_cell.angle_alpha   90.00
_cell.angle_beta   90.00
_cell.angle_gamma   90.00
#
_symmetry.space_group_name_H-M   'P 1'
#
loop_
_entity.id
_entity.type
_entity.pdbx_description
1 polymer ?
#
loop_
_entity_poly.entity_id
_entity_poly.type
_entity_poly.pdbx_seq_one_letter_code
_entity_poly.pdbx_strand_id
1 'polypeptide(L)'
;MQITHQDAFNKCEALIEAIIGKISGINQRRKKFMVHLFLLFMGLRGRFNFLNMARYGRYKEQSYRNNFSNDFDFLSVNKELINQSCSAHKIIAFDPSYIPKSGKHTEHLGWFWSGTSGKAMKGLEIGGLAVIDIENNTAMSLEAIQTPSAKELKQLGKSMVDHYAGVIIERKEILQELSDYLAVDGYFAKESFVIPILENTSLHIISKLRTDANLWYPYQGEHTGKRGRPKSYTEKVAVKEIDKKLITLCYQDEDTRVYEGVVYSKTLRRNIKIAYLERWKNGSCSGEYAILFPVERSV
;
A
#
# COMPACT_ATOMS: atom_id res chain seq x y z
N MET A 1 -12.87 2.16 35.84
CA MET A 1 -12.15 3.42 36.12
C MET A 1 -12.63 4.44 35.09
N GLN A 2 -13.42 5.44 35.47
CA GLN A 2 -13.90 6.47 34.52
C GLN A 2 -12.71 7.35 34.12
N ILE A 3 -12.24 7.20 32.89
CA ILE A 3 -11.24 8.10 32.31
C ILE A 3 -11.95 9.45 32.17
N THR A 4 -11.54 10.46 32.93
CA THR A 4 -11.99 11.84 32.71
C THR A 4 -11.38 12.35 31.40
N HIS A 5 -12.11 13.18 30.64
CA HIS A 5 -11.64 13.69 29.35
C HIS A 5 -10.26 14.37 29.42
N GLN A 6 -9.93 14.99 30.56
CA GLN A 6 -8.63 15.61 30.82
C GLN A 6 -7.50 14.58 30.87
N ASP A 7 -7.76 13.40 31.44
CA ASP A 7 -6.77 12.34 31.61
C ASP A 7 -6.43 11.68 30.25
N ALA A 8 -7.42 11.53 29.36
CA ALA A 8 -7.21 11.08 27.99
C ALA A 8 -6.34 12.07 27.19
N PHE A 9 -6.64 13.38 27.28
CA PHE A 9 -5.88 14.40 26.55
C PHE A 9 -4.42 14.46 27.00
N ASN A 10 -4.17 14.43 28.31
CA ASN A 10 -2.81 14.42 28.87
C ASN A 10 -2.02 13.18 28.43
N LYS A 11 -2.66 12.01 28.36
CA LYS A 11 -2.02 10.77 27.84
C LYS A 11 -1.66 10.90 26.35
N CYS A 12 -2.56 11.46 25.54
CA CYS A 12 -2.29 11.71 24.13
C CYS A 12 -1.12 12.69 23.94
N GLU A 13 -1.09 13.79 24.69
CA GLU A 13 0.01 14.76 24.64
C GLU A 13 1.34 14.10 25.01
N ALA A 14 1.39 13.34 26.12
CA ALA A 14 2.60 12.62 26.53
C ALA A 14 3.08 11.60 25.49
N LEU A 15 2.16 10.87 24.86
CA LEU A 15 2.49 9.93 23.77
C LEU A 15 3.10 10.66 22.57
N ILE A 16 2.46 11.75 22.13
CA ILE A 16 2.93 12.55 21.01
C ILE A 16 4.31 13.16 21.32
N GLU A 17 4.52 13.69 22.53
CA GLU A 17 5.81 14.23 22.96
C GLU A 17 6.91 13.16 22.94
N ALA A 18 6.62 11.94 23.41
CA ALA A 18 7.56 10.83 23.39
C ALA A 18 7.97 10.46 21.95
N ILE A 19 7.00 10.39 21.04
CA ILE A 19 7.25 10.07 19.62
C ILE A 19 8.06 11.20 18.95
N ILE A 20 7.61 12.45 19.07
CA ILE A 20 8.31 13.62 18.51
C ILE A 20 9.72 13.77 19.11
N GLY A 21 9.92 13.35 20.36
CA GLY A 21 11.21 13.30 21.02
C GLY A 21 12.25 12.48 20.25
N LYS A 22 11.84 11.35 19.68
CA LYS A 22 12.69 10.41 18.92
C LYS A 22 13.05 10.90 17.51
N ILE A 23 12.32 11.86 16.97
CA ILE A 23 12.58 12.39 15.63
C ILE A 23 13.83 13.29 15.63
N SER A 24 14.78 12.95 14.75
CA SER A 24 16.01 13.71 14.50
C SER A 24 15.79 14.89 13.54
N GLY A 25 16.75 15.82 13.49
CA GLY A 25 16.75 16.91 12.49
C GLY A 25 15.76 18.05 12.74
N ILE A 26 14.98 18.02 13.82
CA ILE A 26 14.05 19.10 14.20
C ILE A 26 14.46 19.76 15.52
N ASN A 27 14.48 21.10 15.53
CA ASN A 27 14.80 21.88 16.73
C ASN A 27 13.66 21.86 17.76
N GLN A 28 13.96 22.27 19.00
CA GLN A 28 12.99 22.20 20.10
C GLN A 28 11.74 23.05 19.87
N ARG A 29 11.85 24.19 19.17
CA ARG A 29 10.70 25.03 18.84
C ARG A 29 9.75 24.32 17.87
N ARG A 30 10.32 23.63 16.89
CA ARG A 30 9.57 22.85 15.90
C ARG A 30 8.93 21.61 16.52
N LYS A 31 9.64 20.90 17.42
CA LYS A 31 9.05 19.81 18.22
C LYS A 31 7.78 20.26 18.96
N LYS A 32 7.88 21.36 19.72
CA LYS A 32 6.72 21.95 20.44
C LYS A 32 5.58 22.35 19.49
N PHE A 33 5.91 22.90 18.33
CA PHE A 33 4.91 23.25 17.32
C PHE A 33 4.16 22.00 16.81
N MET A 34 4.88 20.90 16.53
CA MET A 34 4.26 19.67 16.02
C MET A 34 3.36 18.99 17.06
N VAL A 35 3.78 18.95 18.33
CA VAL A 35 2.95 18.47 19.45
C VAL A 35 1.64 19.27 19.50
N HIS A 36 1.75 20.61 19.48
CA HIS A 36 0.58 21.50 19.43
C HIS A 36 -0.29 21.24 18.19
N LEU A 37 0.32 21.04 17.01
CA LEU A 37 -0.40 20.83 15.76
C LEU A 37 -1.23 19.55 15.79
N PHE A 38 -0.66 18.44 16.28
CA PHE A 38 -1.37 17.16 16.36
C PHE A 38 -2.52 17.21 17.36
N LEU A 39 -2.34 17.85 18.52
CA LEU A 39 -3.42 18.08 19.47
C LEU A 39 -4.52 18.97 18.88
N LEU A 40 -4.11 20.04 18.17
CA LEU A 40 -5.06 20.92 17.49
C LEU A 40 -5.87 20.16 16.45
N PHE A 41 -5.27 19.27 15.67
CA PHE A 41 -5.96 18.49 14.63
C PHE A 41 -7.06 17.60 15.21
N MET A 42 -6.85 17.01 16.39
CA MET A 42 -7.87 16.21 17.08
C MET A 42 -9.05 17.06 17.57
N GLY A 43 -8.84 18.33 17.89
CA GLY A 43 -9.86 19.25 18.39
C GLY A 43 -10.48 20.18 17.35
N LEU A 44 -9.87 20.30 16.16
CA LEU A 44 -10.26 21.30 15.17
C LEU A 44 -11.61 20.95 14.53
N ARG A 45 -12.56 21.89 14.60
CA ARG A 45 -13.85 21.77 13.92
C ARG A 45 -13.86 22.55 12.61
N GLY A 46 -14.40 21.93 11.56
CA GLY A 46 -14.56 22.55 10.26
C GLY A 46 -13.34 22.37 9.35
N ARG A 47 -12.99 23.41 8.59
CA ARG A 47 -11.95 23.33 7.55
C ARG A 47 -10.55 23.45 8.15
N PHE A 48 -9.65 22.57 7.72
CA PHE A 48 -8.23 22.60 8.08
C PHE A 48 -7.50 23.61 7.20
N ASN A 49 -7.53 24.88 7.61
CA ASN A 49 -6.79 25.97 6.96
C ASN A 49 -6.09 26.84 8.02
N PHE A 50 -5.09 27.61 7.62
CA PHE A 50 -4.27 28.38 8.56
C PHE A 50 -5.06 29.44 9.34
N LEU A 51 -6.14 29.99 8.78
CA LEU A 51 -7.02 30.93 9.50
C LEU A 51 -7.77 30.24 10.66
N ASN A 52 -8.32 29.06 10.41
CA ASN A 52 -8.98 28.27 11.44
C ASN A 52 -7.97 27.74 12.47
N MET A 53 -6.78 27.32 12.04
CA MET A 53 -5.72 26.92 12.97
C MET A 53 -5.27 28.09 13.86
N ALA A 54 -5.24 29.31 13.32
CA ALA A 54 -4.97 30.53 14.09
C ALA A 54 -6.10 30.91 15.04
N ARG A 55 -7.36 30.65 14.64
CA ARG A 55 -8.54 30.92 15.47
C ARG A 55 -8.62 29.99 16.68
N TYR A 56 -8.37 28.70 16.47
CA TYR A 56 -8.56 27.67 17.51
C TYR A 56 -7.27 27.23 18.20
N GLY A 57 -6.11 27.55 17.62
CA GLY A 57 -4.82 27.18 18.18
C GLY A 57 -4.09 28.35 18.82
N ARG A 58 -2.82 28.11 19.21
CA ARG A 58 -2.02 29.04 20.02
C ARG A 58 -1.22 30.05 19.20
N TYR A 59 -1.06 29.82 17.90
CA TYR A 59 -0.19 30.60 17.03
C TYR A 59 -0.99 31.48 16.05
N LYS A 60 -0.38 32.56 15.56
CA LYS A 60 -0.95 33.35 14.46
C LYS A 60 -0.87 32.60 13.13
N GLU A 61 -1.71 32.97 12.17
CA GLU A 61 -1.79 32.35 10.84
C GLU A 61 -0.41 32.20 10.17
N GLN A 62 0.39 33.29 10.14
CA GLN A 62 1.71 33.29 9.54
C GLN A 62 2.67 32.26 10.16
N SER A 63 2.53 31.98 11.46
CA SER A 63 3.38 31.01 12.14
C SER A 63 3.05 29.58 11.70
N TYR A 64 1.78 29.25 11.47
CA TYR A 64 1.42 27.96 10.86
C TYR A 64 1.99 27.88 9.46
N ARG A 65 1.73 28.90 8.62
CA ARG A 65 2.23 28.95 7.25
C ARG A 65 3.74 28.69 7.17
N ASN A 66 4.54 29.40 7.97
CA ASN A 66 6.00 29.23 7.98
C ASN A 66 6.44 27.83 8.42
N ASN A 67 5.75 27.19 9.38
CA ASN A 67 6.10 25.84 9.80
C ASN A 67 5.72 24.78 8.75
N PHE A 68 4.60 24.97 8.05
CA PHE A 68 4.17 24.11 6.94
C PHE A 68 5.01 24.31 5.66
N SER A 69 5.70 25.44 5.52
CA SER A 69 6.65 25.67 4.41
C SER A 69 7.94 24.85 4.52
N ASN A 70 8.16 24.16 5.64
CA ASN A 70 9.31 23.28 5.81
C ASN A 70 8.82 21.83 5.85
N ASP A 71 9.59 20.91 5.30
CA ASP A 71 9.24 19.49 5.34
C ASP A 71 9.26 18.94 6.77
N PHE A 72 8.43 17.92 7.00
CA PHE A 72 8.36 17.21 8.26
C PHE A 72 8.28 15.71 7.97
N ASP A 73 9.07 14.93 8.70
CA ASP A 73 9.17 13.49 8.52
C ASP A 73 7.97 12.77 9.18
N PHE A 74 6.80 12.87 8.52
CA PHE A 74 5.59 12.18 8.95
C PHE A 74 5.75 10.66 8.93
N LEU A 75 6.55 10.15 7.99
CA LEU A 75 6.79 8.71 7.83
C LEU A 75 7.43 8.14 9.10
N SER A 76 8.49 8.76 9.62
CA SER A 76 9.14 8.31 10.87
C SER A 76 8.24 8.43 12.08
N VAL A 77 7.41 9.49 12.18
CA VAL A 77 6.43 9.63 13.27
C VAL A 77 5.40 8.50 13.24
N ASN A 78 4.82 8.23 12.07
CA ASN A 78 3.81 7.20 11.92
C ASN A 78 4.40 5.80 12.13
N LYS A 79 5.63 5.54 11.65
CA LYS A 79 6.38 4.30 11.92
C LYS A 79 6.51 4.06 13.43
N GLU A 80 6.92 5.08 14.19
CA GLU A 80 7.08 4.97 15.64
C GLU A 80 5.72 4.73 16.34
N LEU A 81 4.66 5.40 15.91
CA LEU A 81 3.31 5.17 16.44
C LEU A 81 2.85 3.72 16.18
N ILE A 82 3.08 3.21 14.97
CA ILE A 82 2.74 1.84 14.57
C ILE A 82 3.52 0.83 15.41
N ASN A 83 4.81 1.04 15.63
CA ASN A 83 5.63 0.13 16.42
C ASN A 83 5.21 0.07 17.90
N GLN A 84 4.62 1.14 18.44
CA GLN A 84 4.11 1.15 19.82
C GLN A 84 2.69 0.59 19.95
N SER A 85 1.90 0.62 18.88
CA SER A 85 0.45 0.38 18.95
C SER A 85 -0.02 -0.89 18.26
N CYS A 86 0.71 -1.38 17.27
CA CYS A 86 0.33 -2.54 16.48
C CYS A 86 1.02 -3.83 16.95
N SER A 87 0.39 -4.96 16.63
CA SER A 87 0.94 -6.29 16.81
C SER A 87 2.17 -6.56 15.92
N ALA A 88 2.77 -7.73 16.10
CA ALA A 88 3.90 -8.18 15.29
C ALA A 88 3.47 -8.51 13.84
N HIS A 89 2.27 -9.06 13.66
CA HIS A 89 1.79 -9.53 12.35
C HIS A 89 1.20 -8.38 11.53
N LYS A 90 2.06 -7.82 10.66
CA LYS A 90 1.77 -6.63 9.86
C LYS A 90 1.93 -6.92 8.37
N ILE A 91 1.17 -6.19 7.55
CA ILE A 91 1.31 -6.14 6.09
C ILE A 91 1.30 -4.67 5.66
N ILE A 92 2.16 -4.27 4.74
CA ILE A 92 2.11 -2.94 4.13
C ILE A 92 1.04 -2.95 3.05
N ALA A 93 0.25 -1.89 2.95
CA ALA A 93 -0.67 -1.68 1.84
C ALA A 93 -0.33 -0.38 1.09
N PHE A 94 -0.50 -0.41 -0.23
CA PHE A 94 -0.40 0.78 -1.07
C PHE A 94 -1.58 0.87 -2.03
N ASP A 95 -2.23 2.03 -2.06
CA ASP A 95 -3.29 2.33 -3.04
C ASP A 95 -3.40 3.84 -3.33
N PRO A 96 -3.45 4.27 -4.61
CA PRO A 96 -3.73 5.65 -4.97
C PRO A 96 -5.20 6.03 -4.78
N SER A 97 -5.43 7.24 -4.27
CA SER A 97 -6.75 7.79 -4.03
C SER A 97 -6.93 9.16 -4.69
N TYR A 98 -8.00 9.30 -5.47
CA TYR A 98 -8.38 10.56 -6.10
C TYR A 98 -8.89 11.58 -5.08
N ILE A 99 -8.43 12.82 -5.22
CA ILE A 99 -8.92 13.98 -4.46
C ILE A 99 -9.50 15.00 -5.44
N PRO A 100 -10.80 15.36 -5.30
CA PRO A 100 -11.40 16.37 -6.15
C PRO A 100 -10.74 17.73 -5.91
N LYS A 101 -10.18 18.30 -6.98
CA LYS A 101 -9.53 19.61 -6.92
C LYS A 101 -9.80 20.43 -8.17
N SER A 102 -10.32 21.64 -7.95
CA SER A 102 -10.50 22.66 -8.97
C SER A 102 -9.34 23.67 -8.97
N GLY A 103 -9.30 24.51 -10.01
CA GLY A 103 -8.27 25.53 -10.18
C GLY A 103 -7.19 25.17 -11.20
N LYS A 104 -6.08 25.90 -11.15
CA LYS A 104 -4.96 25.80 -12.10
C LYS A 104 -3.57 25.88 -11.47
N HIS A 105 -3.46 26.32 -10.22
CA HIS A 105 -2.18 26.62 -9.57
C HIS A 105 -1.73 25.60 -8.53
N THR A 106 -2.55 24.59 -8.23
CA THR A 106 -2.12 23.50 -7.34
C THR A 106 -1.16 22.60 -8.10
N GLU A 107 -0.03 22.31 -7.48
CA GLU A 107 0.98 21.41 -8.03
C GLU A 107 0.41 20.02 -8.28
N HIS A 108 0.92 19.34 -9.31
CA HIS A 108 0.50 17.99 -9.72
C HIS A 108 -0.98 17.84 -10.10
N LEU A 109 -1.67 18.95 -10.38
CA LEU A 109 -3.03 18.92 -10.87
C LEU A 109 -3.11 18.19 -12.22
N GLY A 110 -3.84 17.07 -12.24
CA GLY A 110 -3.87 16.14 -13.35
C GLY A 110 -5.25 15.53 -13.58
N TRP A 111 -5.29 14.47 -14.38
CA TRP A 111 -6.47 13.64 -14.59
C TRP A 111 -6.20 12.26 -14.01
N PHE A 112 -7.00 11.87 -13.02
CA PHE A 112 -6.82 10.64 -12.25
C PHE A 112 -8.15 9.89 -12.16
N TRP A 113 -8.10 8.57 -11.97
CA TRP A 113 -9.31 7.74 -11.91
C TRP A 113 -10.09 8.00 -10.62
N SER A 114 -11.34 8.42 -10.74
CA SER A 114 -12.28 8.51 -9.60
C SER A 114 -13.09 7.22 -9.54
N GLY A 115 -12.86 6.39 -8.53
CA GLY A 115 -13.63 5.16 -8.30
C GLY A 115 -15.12 5.43 -8.16
N THR A 116 -15.50 6.46 -7.42
CA THR A 116 -16.90 6.86 -7.21
C THR A 116 -17.59 7.30 -8.49
N SER A 117 -16.86 7.91 -9.44
CA SER A 117 -17.42 8.40 -10.69
C SER A 117 -17.22 7.45 -11.88
N GLY A 118 -16.49 6.35 -11.70
CA GLY A 118 -16.19 5.37 -12.74
C GLY A 118 -15.46 5.96 -13.96
N LYS A 119 -14.73 7.07 -13.79
CA LYS A 119 -14.01 7.74 -14.88
C LYS A 119 -12.84 8.58 -14.38
N ALA A 120 -11.93 8.89 -15.30
CA ALA A 120 -10.88 9.86 -15.04
C ALA A 120 -11.47 11.27 -14.88
N MET A 121 -11.06 11.97 -13.82
CA MET A 121 -11.51 13.31 -13.49
C MET A 121 -10.32 14.22 -13.19
N LYS A 122 -10.48 15.52 -13.48
CA LYS A 122 -9.49 16.51 -13.11
C LYS A 122 -9.42 16.63 -11.57
N GLY A 123 -8.22 16.59 -11.01
CA GLY A 123 -8.02 16.72 -9.57
C GLY A 123 -6.58 16.42 -9.17
N LEU A 124 -6.42 15.95 -7.93
CA LEU A 124 -5.17 15.41 -7.41
C LEU A 124 -5.33 13.91 -7.18
N GLU A 125 -4.21 13.24 -6.95
CA GLU A 125 -4.17 11.89 -6.44
C GLU A 125 -3.10 11.82 -5.34
N ILE A 126 -3.37 11.03 -4.31
CA ILE A 126 -2.39 10.67 -3.30
C ILE A 126 -2.17 9.16 -3.31
N GLY A 127 -0.92 8.71 -3.39
CA GLY A 127 -0.53 7.36 -3.02
C GLY A 127 -0.60 7.19 -1.52
N GLY A 128 -1.54 6.40 -1.01
CA GLY A 128 -1.65 6.08 0.40
C GLY A 128 -0.81 4.85 0.73
N LEU A 129 0.18 5.02 1.61
CA LEU A 129 0.84 3.93 2.30
C LEU A 129 0.18 3.71 3.65
N ALA A 130 -0.11 2.45 3.97
CA ALA A 130 -0.65 2.04 5.26
C ALA A 130 0.02 0.77 5.76
N VAL A 131 -0.10 0.51 7.06
CA VAL A 131 0.25 -0.76 7.69
C VAL A 131 -1.02 -1.38 8.25
N ILE A 132 -1.34 -2.56 7.76
CA ILE A 132 -2.45 -3.38 8.25
C ILE A 132 -1.92 -4.25 9.37
N ASP A 133 -2.50 -4.11 10.55
CA ASP A 133 -2.32 -5.02 11.68
C ASP A 133 -3.36 -6.14 11.57
N ILE A 134 -2.87 -7.35 11.32
CA ILE A 134 -3.73 -8.51 11.03
C ILE A 134 -4.49 -8.93 12.28
N GLU A 135 -3.81 -8.98 13.43
CA GLU A 135 -4.40 -9.45 14.69
C GLU A 135 -5.51 -8.53 15.17
N ASN A 136 -5.27 -7.21 15.07
CA ASN A 136 -6.24 -6.21 15.48
C ASN A 136 -7.26 -5.85 14.38
N ASN A 137 -7.14 -6.45 13.18
CA ASN A 137 -7.99 -6.18 12.02
C ASN A 137 -8.18 -4.68 11.75
N THR A 138 -7.08 -3.93 11.75
CA THR A 138 -7.08 -2.47 11.58
C THR A 138 -5.94 -2.02 10.69
N ALA A 139 -6.11 -0.87 10.04
CA ALA A 139 -5.10 -0.27 9.19
C ALA A 139 -4.69 1.11 9.73
N MET A 140 -3.39 1.33 9.84
CA MET A 140 -2.78 2.58 10.27
C MET A 140 -2.18 3.30 9.07
N SER A 141 -2.50 4.57 8.88
CA SER A 141 -1.86 5.40 7.86
C SER A 141 -0.37 5.55 8.14
N LEU A 142 0.46 5.28 7.14
CA LEU A 142 1.91 5.41 7.22
C LEU A 142 2.38 6.70 6.54
N GLU A 143 1.95 6.95 5.30
CA GLU A 143 2.30 8.16 4.57
C GLU A 143 1.29 8.44 3.44
N ALA A 144 1.10 9.71 3.09
CA ALA A 144 0.35 10.12 1.92
C ALA A 144 1.28 10.89 0.98
N ILE A 145 1.50 10.33 -0.21
CA ILE A 145 2.44 10.87 -1.21
C ILE A 145 1.62 11.48 -2.33
N GLN A 146 1.82 12.75 -2.66
CA GLN A 146 1.12 13.35 -3.79
C GLN A 146 1.66 12.79 -5.11
N THR A 147 0.78 12.24 -5.95
CA THR A 147 1.18 11.68 -7.26
C THR A 147 1.37 12.81 -8.27
N PRO A 148 2.53 12.89 -8.97
CA PRO A 148 2.72 13.80 -10.09
C PRO A 148 1.72 13.54 -11.21
N SER A 149 1.35 14.58 -11.95
CA SER A 149 0.45 14.43 -13.10
C SER A 149 1.10 13.58 -14.21
N ALA A 150 0.26 12.91 -15.01
CA ALA A 150 0.74 12.14 -16.15
C ALA A 150 1.60 12.94 -17.15
N LYS A 151 1.39 14.27 -17.23
CA LYS A 151 2.22 15.17 -18.04
C LYS A 151 3.63 15.30 -17.47
N GLU A 152 3.75 15.52 -16.16
CA GLU A 152 5.04 15.64 -15.48
C GLU A 152 5.81 14.30 -15.54
N LEU A 153 5.14 13.19 -15.28
CA LEU A 153 5.76 11.87 -15.40
C LEU A 153 6.27 11.57 -16.81
N LYS A 154 5.48 11.93 -17.84
CA LYS A 154 5.91 11.77 -19.24
C LYS A 154 7.15 12.59 -19.56
N GLN A 155 7.30 13.79 -19.00
CA GLN A 155 8.51 14.61 -19.15
C GLN A 155 9.73 13.97 -18.50
N LEU A 156 9.52 13.23 -17.41
CA LEU A 156 10.55 12.43 -16.75
C LEU A 156 10.78 11.05 -17.40
N GLY A 157 10.09 10.74 -18.50
CA GLY A 157 10.16 9.42 -19.15
C GLY A 157 9.58 8.28 -18.32
N LYS A 158 8.75 8.57 -17.31
CA LYS A 158 8.12 7.60 -16.41
C LYS A 158 6.65 7.43 -16.71
N SER A 159 6.13 6.22 -16.53
CA SER A 159 4.69 5.98 -16.42
C SER A 159 4.19 6.18 -14.99
N MET A 160 2.86 6.23 -14.81
CA MET A 160 2.23 6.23 -13.47
C MET A 160 2.65 5.01 -12.65
N VAL A 161 2.74 3.84 -13.30
CA VAL A 161 3.13 2.59 -12.64
C VAL A 161 4.59 2.64 -12.18
N ASP A 162 5.49 3.24 -12.98
CA ASP A 162 6.89 3.40 -12.60
C ASP A 162 7.05 4.35 -11.42
N HIS A 163 6.23 5.40 -11.35
CA HIS A 163 6.19 6.29 -10.19
C HIS A 163 5.77 5.53 -8.93
N TYR A 164 4.69 4.74 -8.99
CA TYR A 164 4.26 3.96 -7.84
C TYR A 164 5.29 2.93 -7.37
N ALA A 165 5.97 2.23 -8.30
CA ALA A 165 7.06 1.34 -7.93
C ALA A 165 8.21 2.12 -7.27
N GLY A 166 8.54 3.30 -7.79
CA GLY A 166 9.50 4.23 -7.20
C GLY A 166 9.14 4.62 -5.76
N VAL A 167 7.88 4.94 -5.48
CA VAL A 167 7.41 5.28 -4.12
C VAL A 167 7.76 4.18 -3.11
N ILE A 168 7.55 2.91 -3.48
CA ILE A 168 7.89 1.75 -2.64
C ILE A 168 9.41 1.61 -2.48
N ILE A 169 10.15 1.66 -3.59
CA ILE A 169 11.61 1.45 -3.60
C ILE A 169 12.34 2.54 -2.82
N GLU A 170 11.90 3.80 -2.92
CA GLU A 170 12.46 4.95 -2.21
C GLU A 170 12.26 4.88 -0.69
N ARG A 171 11.31 4.07 -0.21
CA ARG A 171 10.96 3.91 1.21
C ARG A 171 11.34 2.55 1.77
N LYS A 172 12.09 1.76 1.01
CA LYS A 172 12.31 0.34 1.26
C LYS A 172 12.88 0.07 2.65
N GLU A 173 13.78 0.91 3.17
CA GLU A 173 14.39 0.73 4.48
C GLU A 173 13.32 0.74 5.59
N ILE A 174 12.44 1.74 5.58
CA ILE A 174 11.37 1.86 6.58
C ILE A 174 10.30 0.79 6.38
N LEU A 175 9.95 0.50 5.12
CA LEU A 175 8.94 -0.51 4.80
C LEU A 175 9.40 -1.91 5.24
N GLN A 176 10.62 -2.32 4.91
CA GLN A 176 11.16 -3.63 5.26
C GLN A 176 11.33 -3.82 6.77
N GLU A 177 11.51 -2.75 7.55
CA GLU A 177 11.49 -2.83 9.01
C GLU A 177 10.08 -3.09 9.59
N LEU A 178 9.03 -2.72 8.86
CA LEU A 178 7.64 -2.85 9.32
C LEU A 178 7.02 -4.19 8.95
N SER A 179 7.36 -4.75 7.79
CA SER A 179 6.80 -5.98 7.24
C SER A 179 7.60 -6.47 6.04
N ASP A 180 7.68 -7.80 5.86
CA ASP A 180 8.20 -8.43 4.65
C ASP A 180 7.19 -8.43 3.49
N TYR A 181 5.91 -8.15 3.75
CA TYR A 181 4.83 -8.26 2.78
C TYR A 181 4.26 -6.88 2.40
N LEU A 182 4.04 -6.70 1.09
CA LEU A 182 3.35 -5.58 0.46
C LEU A 182 2.10 -6.08 -0.26
N ALA A 183 0.92 -5.73 0.26
CA ALA A 183 -0.36 -5.94 -0.39
C ALA A 183 -0.74 -4.75 -1.29
N VAL A 184 -1.08 -5.04 -2.54
CA VAL A 184 -1.56 -4.05 -3.50
C VAL A 184 -2.73 -4.62 -4.30
N ASP A 185 -3.56 -3.73 -4.86
CA ASP A 185 -4.70 -4.14 -5.65
C ASP A 185 -4.30 -4.87 -6.96
N GLY A 186 -5.30 -5.35 -7.72
CA GLY A 186 -5.05 -6.04 -8.99
C GLY A 186 -4.59 -5.14 -10.15
N TYR A 187 -4.72 -3.81 -10.04
CA TYR A 187 -4.17 -2.88 -11.03
C TYR A 187 -2.64 -2.95 -11.09
N PHE A 188 -2.00 -3.28 -9.97
CA PHE A 188 -0.55 -3.42 -9.83
C PHE A 188 0.01 -4.77 -10.31
N ALA A 189 -0.83 -5.70 -10.78
CA ALA A 189 -0.40 -6.98 -11.35
C ALA A 189 0.25 -6.83 -12.74
N LYS A 190 1.31 -6.02 -12.82
CA LYS A 190 2.05 -5.63 -14.03
C LYS A 190 3.54 -5.85 -13.82
N GLU A 191 4.21 -6.29 -14.89
CA GLU A 191 5.65 -6.51 -14.91
C GLU A 191 6.45 -5.29 -14.44
N SER A 192 6.08 -4.09 -14.93
CA SER A 192 6.76 -2.82 -14.60
C SER A 192 6.59 -2.34 -13.16
N PHE A 193 5.63 -2.90 -12.41
CA PHE A 193 5.50 -2.64 -10.97
C PHE A 193 6.21 -3.72 -10.16
N VAL A 194 5.90 -4.98 -10.47
CA VAL A 194 6.31 -6.14 -9.68
C VAL A 194 7.81 -6.38 -9.78
N ILE A 195 8.40 -6.35 -10.98
CA ILE A 195 9.81 -6.69 -11.17
C ILE A 195 10.74 -5.69 -10.45
N PRO A 196 10.62 -4.37 -10.65
CA PRO A 196 11.53 -3.42 -10.00
C PRO A 196 11.52 -3.51 -8.48
N ILE A 197 10.36 -3.72 -7.85
CA ILE A 197 10.26 -3.85 -6.39
C ILE A 197 11.00 -5.09 -5.91
N LEU A 198 10.85 -6.23 -6.60
CA LEU A 198 11.51 -7.48 -6.21
C LEU A 198 13.03 -7.46 -6.44
N GLU A 199 13.50 -6.68 -7.40
CA GLU A 199 14.93 -6.50 -7.66
C GLU A 199 15.59 -5.54 -6.67
N ASN A 200 14.84 -4.55 -6.16
CA ASN A 200 15.39 -3.46 -5.34
C ASN A 200 15.06 -3.54 -3.85
N THR A 201 14.17 -4.45 -3.44
CA THR A 201 13.72 -4.62 -2.04
C THR A 201 13.69 -6.09 -1.65
N SER A 202 13.51 -6.40 -0.36
CA SER A 202 13.18 -7.77 0.10
C SER A 202 11.68 -8.04 0.23
N LEU A 203 10.83 -7.12 -0.24
CA LEU A 203 9.39 -7.23 -0.04
C LEU A 203 8.76 -8.32 -0.93
N HIS A 204 7.90 -9.12 -0.34
CA HIS A 204 7.00 -10.04 -1.02
C HIS A 204 5.73 -9.30 -1.45
N ILE A 205 5.42 -9.31 -2.74
CA ILE A 205 4.21 -8.66 -3.24
C ILE A 205 3.05 -9.64 -3.20
N ILE A 206 1.95 -9.25 -2.55
CA ILE A 206 0.67 -9.94 -2.58
C ILE A 206 -0.31 -9.06 -3.37
N SER A 207 -0.83 -9.60 -4.47
CA SER A 207 -1.82 -8.89 -5.28
C SER A 207 -2.83 -9.86 -5.89
N LYS A 208 -3.90 -9.31 -6.47
CA LYS A 208 -4.97 -10.06 -7.12
C LYS A 208 -4.78 -10.11 -8.62
N LEU A 209 -4.77 -11.32 -9.20
CA LEU A 209 -4.86 -11.50 -10.64
C LEU A 209 -6.31 -11.36 -11.11
N ARG A 210 -6.47 -10.98 -12.38
CA ARG A 210 -7.76 -11.06 -13.07
C ARG A 210 -8.28 -12.50 -13.08
N THR A 211 -9.60 -12.65 -13.08
CA THR A 211 -10.25 -13.96 -13.15
C THR A 211 -9.94 -14.71 -14.46
N ASP A 212 -9.58 -13.99 -15.53
CA ASP A 212 -9.18 -14.53 -16.82
C ASP A 212 -7.65 -14.57 -17.03
N ALA A 213 -6.87 -14.55 -15.95
CA ALA A 213 -5.41 -14.49 -16.03
C ALA A 213 -4.82 -15.62 -16.90
N ASN A 214 -3.83 -15.25 -17.72
CA ASN A 214 -3.17 -16.17 -18.65
C ASN A 214 -2.04 -16.94 -17.93
N LEU A 215 -2.41 -17.99 -17.22
CA LEU A 215 -1.54 -18.83 -16.40
C LEU A 215 -1.28 -20.18 -17.06
N TRP A 216 -0.08 -20.73 -16.88
CA TRP A 216 0.35 -22.00 -17.46
C TRP A 216 1.08 -22.85 -16.43
N TYR A 217 0.95 -24.17 -16.49
CA TYR A 217 1.75 -25.05 -15.63
C TYR A 217 3.22 -25.03 -16.06
N PRO A 218 4.18 -24.90 -15.11
CA PRO A 218 5.60 -24.92 -15.44
C PRO A 218 6.00 -26.26 -16.08
N TYR A 219 6.94 -26.21 -17.03
CA TYR A 219 7.48 -27.44 -17.62
C TYR A 219 8.49 -28.07 -16.64
N GLN A 220 8.22 -29.29 -16.20
CA GLN A 220 9.07 -30.06 -15.27
C GLN A 220 9.89 -31.16 -15.96
N GLY A 221 9.83 -31.28 -17.29
CA GLY A 221 10.56 -32.31 -18.03
C GLY A 221 12.02 -31.93 -18.31
N GLU A 222 12.84 -32.92 -18.69
CA GLU A 222 14.23 -32.68 -19.08
C GLU A 222 14.31 -31.80 -20.33
N HIS A 223 15.23 -30.83 -20.32
CA HIS A 223 15.48 -30.00 -21.50
C HIS A 223 16.10 -30.85 -22.60
N THR A 224 15.46 -30.85 -23.77
CA THR A 224 15.80 -31.73 -24.91
C THR A 224 17.17 -31.47 -25.55
N GLY A 225 17.94 -30.49 -25.07
CA GLY A 225 19.26 -30.13 -25.61
C GLY A 225 19.26 -29.58 -27.05
N LYS A 226 18.08 -29.45 -27.68
CA LYS A 226 17.92 -28.99 -29.05
C LYS A 226 18.14 -27.47 -29.16
N ARG A 227 18.62 -27.03 -30.33
CA ARG A 227 18.82 -25.61 -30.64
C ARG A 227 17.49 -24.86 -30.59
N GLY A 228 17.33 -23.93 -29.65
CA GLY A 228 16.13 -23.11 -29.47
C GLY A 228 15.93 -22.68 -28.01
N ARG A 229 14.95 -21.80 -27.75
CA ARG A 229 14.57 -21.44 -26.37
C ARG A 229 13.97 -22.67 -25.68
N PRO A 230 14.47 -23.09 -24.50
CA PRO A 230 13.92 -24.20 -23.76
C PRO A 230 12.42 -24.02 -23.47
N LYS A 231 11.65 -25.10 -23.52
CA LYS A 231 10.23 -25.08 -23.18
C LYS A 231 10.07 -24.74 -21.69
N SER A 232 9.35 -23.66 -21.38
CA SER A 232 9.21 -23.16 -20.00
C SER A 232 7.89 -23.58 -19.32
N TYR A 233 6.86 -23.93 -20.10
CA TYR A 233 5.53 -24.27 -19.58
C TYR A 233 4.81 -25.27 -20.50
N THR A 234 3.80 -25.96 -19.96
CA THR A 234 3.04 -27.00 -20.65
C THR A 234 1.66 -26.51 -21.07
N GLU A 235 0.66 -26.76 -20.23
CA GLU A 235 -0.76 -26.55 -20.51
C GLU A 235 -1.24 -25.28 -19.81
N LYS A 236 -2.27 -24.67 -20.40
CA LYS A 236 -2.89 -23.49 -19.83
C LYS A 236 -3.72 -23.91 -18.61
N VAL A 237 -3.61 -23.17 -17.52
CA VAL A 237 -4.41 -23.41 -16.31
C VAL A 237 -5.87 -23.08 -16.61
N ALA A 238 -6.75 -24.05 -16.41
CA ALA A 238 -8.20 -23.84 -16.45
C ALA A 238 -8.64 -23.16 -15.13
N VAL A 239 -8.55 -21.84 -15.05
CA VAL A 239 -8.83 -21.06 -13.82
C VAL A 239 -10.24 -21.24 -13.23
N LYS A 240 -11.21 -21.77 -13.98
CA LYS A 240 -12.55 -22.11 -13.46
C LYS A 240 -12.62 -23.50 -12.83
N GLU A 241 -11.72 -24.40 -13.23
CA GLU A 241 -11.60 -25.78 -12.75
C GLU A 241 -10.11 -26.09 -12.64
N ILE A 242 -9.50 -25.60 -11.57
CA ILE A 242 -8.07 -25.79 -11.33
C ILE A 242 -7.74 -27.29 -11.18
N ASP A 243 -6.56 -27.70 -11.65
CA ASP A 243 -6.09 -29.06 -11.41
C ASP A 243 -5.63 -29.17 -9.95
N LYS A 244 -6.48 -29.75 -9.10
CA LYS A 244 -6.24 -29.90 -7.67
C LYS A 244 -5.10 -30.85 -7.32
N LYS A 245 -4.55 -31.58 -8.30
CA LYS A 245 -3.32 -32.37 -8.14
C LYS A 245 -2.07 -31.49 -8.17
N LEU A 246 -2.10 -30.40 -8.93
CA LEU A 246 -0.99 -29.47 -9.10
C LEU A 246 -1.13 -28.20 -8.23
N ILE A 247 -2.38 -27.81 -7.94
CA ILE A 247 -2.73 -26.68 -7.09
C ILE A 247 -3.46 -27.25 -5.87
N THR A 248 -2.71 -27.55 -4.82
CA THR A 248 -3.16 -28.37 -3.68
C THR A 248 -3.79 -27.52 -2.58
N LEU A 249 -4.75 -28.07 -1.85
CA LEU A 249 -5.39 -27.40 -0.71
C LEU A 249 -4.36 -27.09 0.39
N CYS A 250 -4.27 -25.85 0.83
CA CYS A 250 -3.40 -25.42 1.94
C CYS A 250 -4.17 -24.82 3.13
N TYR A 251 -5.41 -24.37 2.93
CA TYR A 251 -6.25 -23.87 4.01
C TYR A 251 -7.74 -24.11 3.71
N GLN A 252 -8.51 -24.32 4.76
CA GLN A 252 -9.96 -24.54 4.70
C GLN A 252 -10.63 -24.05 5.98
N ASP A 253 -11.73 -23.32 5.84
CA ASP A 253 -12.73 -23.06 6.88
C ASP A 253 -14.16 -23.33 6.35
N GLU A 254 -15.18 -22.87 7.07
CA GLU A 254 -16.60 -23.09 6.72
C GLU A 254 -16.98 -22.47 5.36
N ASP A 255 -16.41 -21.32 5.03
CA ASP A 255 -16.80 -20.47 3.89
C ASP A 255 -15.72 -20.36 2.81
N THR A 256 -14.50 -20.83 3.08
CA THR A 256 -13.34 -20.60 2.22
C THR A 256 -12.46 -21.84 2.12
N ARG A 257 -12.02 -22.15 0.89
CA ARG A 257 -10.93 -23.09 0.63
C ARG A 257 -9.85 -22.38 -0.15
N VAL A 258 -8.61 -22.52 0.27
CA VAL A 258 -7.44 -21.93 -0.40
C VAL A 258 -6.56 -23.06 -0.91
N TYR A 259 -6.27 -23.01 -2.20
CA TYR A 259 -5.35 -23.93 -2.86
C TYR A 259 -4.11 -23.15 -3.29
N GLU A 260 -2.94 -23.75 -3.13
CA GLU A 260 -1.69 -23.14 -3.56
C GLU A 260 -0.99 -23.97 -4.63
N GLY A 261 -0.24 -23.29 -5.49
CA GLY A 261 0.56 -23.95 -6.51
C GLY A 261 1.48 -22.97 -7.22
N VAL A 262 2.41 -23.50 -8.00
CA VAL A 262 3.33 -22.69 -8.81
C VAL A 262 2.88 -22.72 -10.27
N VAL A 263 2.71 -21.53 -10.86
CA VAL A 263 2.28 -21.35 -12.24
C VAL A 263 3.14 -20.31 -12.95
N TYR A 264 3.31 -20.44 -14.26
CA TYR A 264 3.93 -19.43 -15.09
C TYR A 264 2.90 -18.37 -15.48
N SER A 265 3.13 -17.12 -15.06
CA SER A 265 2.31 -15.96 -15.46
C SER A 265 2.83 -15.36 -16.75
N LYS A 266 1.99 -15.32 -17.80
CA LYS A 266 2.34 -14.63 -19.05
C LYS A 266 2.47 -13.12 -18.88
N THR A 267 1.66 -12.53 -18.00
CA THR A 267 1.66 -11.08 -17.75
C THR A 267 2.91 -10.63 -17.02
N LEU A 268 3.41 -11.44 -16.07
CA LEU A 268 4.61 -11.14 -15.28
C LEU A 268 5.87 -11.80 -15.85
N ARG A 269 5.71 -12.65 -16.87
CA ARG A 269 6.76 -13.40 -17.57
C ARG A 269 7.66 -14.24 -16.65
N ARG A 270 7.08 -14.81 -15.59
CA ARG A 270 7.80 -15.61 -14.60
C ARG A 270 6.91 -16.63 -13.92
N ASN A 271 7.55 -17.60 -13.27
CA ASN A 271 6.88 -18.45 -12.30
C ASN A 271 6.49 -17.62 -11.08
N ILE A 272 5.26 -17.81 -10.62
CA ILE A 272 4.68 -17.21 -9.43
C ILE A 272 4.02 -18.30 -8.60
N LYS A 273 4.05 -18.15 -7.28
CA LYS A 273 3.14 -18.89 -6.41
C LYS A 273 1.78 -18.22 -6.50
N ILE A 274 0.72 -19.02 -6.50
CA ILE A 274 -0.66 -18.53 -6.45
C ILE A 274 -1.37 -19.09 -5.23
N ALA A 275 -2.30 -18.31 -4.70
CA ALA A 275 -3.33 -18.76 -3.77
C ALA A 275 -4.68 -18.61 -4.48
N TYR A 276 -5.31 -19.73 -4.80
CA TYR A 276 -6.63 -19.81 -5.41
C TYR A 276 -7.66 -19.98 -4.30
N LEU A 277 -8.46 -18.94 -4.08
CA LEU A 277 -9.51 -18.93 -3.07
C LEU A 277 -10.83 -19.33 -3.72
N GLU A 278 -11.43 -20.43 -3.28
CA GLU A 278 -12.81 -20.82 -3.56
C GLU A 278 -13.70 -20.39 -2.39
N ARG A 279 -14.82 -19.72 -2.69
CA ARG A 279 -15.86 -19.48 -1.69
C ARG A 279 -16.87 -20.62 -1.65
N TRP A 280 -17.27 -20.96 -0.44
CA TRP A 280 -18.20 -22.04 -0.14
C TRP A 280 -19.40 -21.45 0.61
N LYS A 281 -20.59 -21.96 0.29
CA LYS A 281 -21.85 -21.61 0.96
C LYS A 281 -22.65 -22.90 1.15
N ASN A 282 -23.11 -23.14 2.37
CA ASN A 282 -23.93 -24.32 2.73
C ASN A 282 -23.35 -25.66 2.24
N GLY A 283 -22.03 -25.84 2.36
CA GLY A 283 -21.36 -27.08 1.95
C GLY A 283 -21.18 -27.27 0.43
N SER A 284 -21.48 -26.24 -0.38
CA SER A 284 -21.28 -26.25 -1.84
C SER A 284 -20.41 -25.07 -2.30
N CYS A 285 -19.62 -25.27 -3.36
CA CYS A 285 -18.81 -24.20 -3.95
C CYS A 285 -19.73 -23.18 -4.63
N SER A 286 -19.58 -21.89 -4.30
CA SER A 286 -20.41 -20.83 -4.87
C SER A 286 -20.03 -20.44 -6.31
N GLY A 287 -18.90 -20.96 -6.81
CA GLY A 287 -18.32 -20.58 -8.10
C GLY A 287 -17.59 -19.22 -8.08
N GLU A 288 -17.65 -18.49 -6.96
CA GLU A 288 -16.83 -17.30 -6.74
C GLU A 288 -15.40 -17.72 -6.38
N TYR A 289 -14.42 -17.20 -7.13
CA TYR A 289 -13.02 -17.41 -6.83
C TYR A 289 -12.19 -16.14 -6.96
N ALA A 290 -11.06 -16.12 -6.25
CA ALA A 290 -10.02 -15.12 -6.40
C ALA A 290 -8.67 -15.79 -6.57
N ILE A 291 -7.82 -15.22 -7.40
CA ILE A 291 -6.44 -15.68 -7.58
C ILE A 291 -5.55 -14.60 -7.01
N LEU A 292 -4.96 -14.87 -5.86
CA LEU A 292 -3.90 -14.04 -5.31
C LEU A 292 -2.56 -14.61 -5.75
N PHE A 293 -1.56 -13.75 -5.87
CA PHE A 293 -0.20 -14.19 -6.16
C PHE A 293 0.78 -13.52 -5.20
N PRO A 294 1.38 -14.28 -4.27
CA PRO A 294 2.62 -13.89 -3.66
C PRO A 294 3.75 -14.05 -4.67
N VAL A 295 4.49 -12.98 -4.95
CA VAL A 295 5.75 -13.09 -5.69
C VAL A 295 6.90 -13.05 -4.72
N GLU A 296 7.56 -14.20 -4.61
CA GLU A 296 8.83 -14.32 -3.90
C GLU A 296 9.99 -13.98 -4.85
N ARG A 297 11.09 -13.48 -4.28
CA ARG A 297 12.34 -13.38 -5.01
C ARG A 297 12.78 -14.81 -5.35
N SER A 298 13.03 -15.08 -6.62
CA SER A 298 13.74 -16.31 -6.98
C SER A 298 15.14 -16.19 -6.38
N VAL A 299 15.49 -17.08 -5.45
CA VAL A 299 16.87 -17.20 -4.92
C VAL A 299 17.80 -17.63 -6.03
#